data_AF-A0A133NRG4-F1
#
_entry.id   AF-A0A133NRG4-F1
#
_cell.length_a   1.000
_cell.length_b   1.000
_cell.length_c   1.000
_cell.angle_alpha   90.00
_cell.angle_beta   90.00
_cell.angle_gamma   90.00
#
_symmetry.space_group_name_H-M   'P 1'
#
loop_
_entity.id
_entity.type
_entity.pdbx_description
1 polymer ?
#
loop_
_entity_poly.entity_id
_entity_poly.type
_entity_poly.pdbx_seq_one_letter_code
_entity_poly.pdbx_strand_id
1 'polypeptide(L)'
;MGINEDSIGTRDLKFTDKPYTEKEIQDTIDKTYGKGHYKIDWNKYTKDAEYREQTNYYFYQAKFFVKVKSIDKIDKGYIEITKDDGKKLKLTEIKAEEAIFHNVKKINGEWYFIFGEKTRYKKYVNEDGYELILDQNYKPVYDPVIVGTYNFHTYKSIAKNPIDFASHVKDVNLWKKYGTGPNDPTTREDREKIGDLKLGLRIQDSYNEIAKKLNSQKRKIISYSELQKMLDEIETEKVLKKVKEIEEY
;
A
#
# COMPACT_ATOMS: atom_id res chain seq x y z
N MET A 1 8.10 29.47 2.52
CA MET A 1 8.97 28.46 3.17
C MET A 1 8.54 27.11 2.61
N GLY A 2 9.35 26.53 1.72
CA GLY A 2 8.94 25.31 1.02
C GLY A 2 9.38 24.03 1.74
N ILE A 3 8.76 22.91 1.36
CA ILE A 3 9.13 21.58 1.83
C ILE A 3 10.56 21.29 1.33
N ASN A 4 11.50 21.07 2.24
CA ASN A 4 12.83 20.53 1.95
C ASN A 4 12.97 19.12 2.56
N GLU A 5 13.92 18.35 2.04
CA GLU A 5 14.13 16.88 2.14
C GLU A 5 14.00 16.25 3.55
N ASP A 6 14.01 17.02 4.62
CA ASP A 6 14.01 16.55 6.01
C ASP A 6 12.63 16.42 6.68
N SER A 7 11.54 16.89 6.07
CA SER A 7 10.25 17.02 6.77
C SER A 7 9.44 15.72 6.92
N ILE A 8 9.94 14.62 6.33
CA ILE A 8 9.54 13.24 6.64
C ILE A 8 10.83 12.42 6.82
N GLY A 9 11.56 12.68 7.91
CA GLY A 9 12.67 11.89 8.47
C GLY A 9 13.48 10.99 7.52
N THR A 10 14.61 11.49 7.05
CA THR A 10 15.75 10.69 6.55
C THR A 10 15.42 9.58 5.56
N ARG A 11 14.84 9.95 4.41
CA ARG A 11 15.18 9.30 3.14
C ARG A 11 15.68 10.41 2.25
N ASP A 12 16.86 10.22 1.64
CA ASP A 12 17.35 11.02 0.51
C ASP A 12 16.39 10.83 -0.68
N LEU A 13 15.19 11.38 -0.58
CA LEU A 13 14.29 11.55 -1.71
C LEU A 13 14.87 12.71 -2.53
N LYS A 14 15.88 12.41 -3.36
CA LYS A 14 16.45 13.37 -4.32
C LYS A 14 15.36 13.86 -5.27
N PHE A 15 14.65 14.89 -4.88
CA PHE A 15 13.79 15.68 -5.74
C PHE A 15 14.45 17.02 -5.90
N THR A 16 14.77 17.36 -7.15
CA THR A 16 15.18 18.66 -7.70
C THR A 16 15.38 19.78 -6.67
N ASP A 17 16.53 20.47 -6.69
CA ASP A 17 17.00 21.53 -5.76
C ASP A 17 16.05 22.71 -5.44
N LYS A 18 14.78 22.67 -5.85
CA LYS A 18 13.73 23.65 -5.63
C LYS A 18 12.61 23.10 -4.73
N PRO A 19 12.29 23.78 -3.62
CA PRO A 19 11.24 23.35 -2.73
C PRO A 19 9.84 23.66 -3.32
N TYR A 20 8.84 22.86 -2.95
CA TYR A 20 7.45 23.07 -3.39
C TYR A 20 6.82 24.32 -2.76
N THR A 21 6.05 25.06 -3.55
CA THR A 21 5.22 26.18 -3.08
C THR A 21 3.95 25.68 -2.40
N GLU A 22 3.39 26.51 -1.51
CA GLU A 22 2.10 26.25 -0.84
C GLU A 22 0.99 25.91 -1.84
N LYS A 23 0.96 26.64 -2.96
CA LYS A 23 0.00 26.42 -4.04
C LYS A 23 0.18 25.06 -4.70
N GLU A 24 1.41 24.67 -5.06
CA GLU A 24 1.67 23.36 -5.69
C GLU A 24 1.25 22.19 -4.78
N ILE A 25 1.49 22.32 -3.47
CA ILE A 25 1.09 21.31 -2.49
C ILE A 25 -0.43 21.18 -2.43
N GLN A 26 -1.13 22.31 -2.27
CA GLN A 26 -2.60 22.32 -2.20
C GLN A 26 -3.23 21.83 -3.50
N ASP A 27 -2.75 22.29 -4.66
CA ASP A 27 -3.27 21.90 -5.98
C ASP A 27 -3.06 20.39 -6.23
N THR A 28 -1.94 19.83 -5.78
CA THR A 28 -1.65 18.39 -5.89
C THR A 28 -2.61 17.56 -5.04
N ILE A 29 -2.83 17.96 -3.79
CA ILE A 29 -3.79 17.29 -2.88
C ILE A 29 -5.20 17.37 -3.44
N ASP A 30 -5.64 18.56 -3.87
CA ASP A 30 -6.99 18.79 -4.43
C ASP A 30 -7.21 17.97 -5.71
N LYS A 31 -6.20 17.84 -6.57
CA LYS A 31 -6.28 17.03 -7.79
C LYS A 31 -6.48 15.54 -7.50
N THR A 32 -5.83 15.02 -6.46
CA THR A 32 -5.89 13.59 -6.15
C THR A 32 -7.11 13.23 -5.31
N TYR A 33 -7.35 13.96 -4.22
CA TYR A 33 -8.37 13.65 -3.23
C TYR A 33 -9.68 14.41 -3.41
N GLY A 34 -9.69 15.42 -4.27
CA GLY A 34 -10.83 16.30 -4.50
C GLY A 34 -10.71 17.62 -3.73
N LYS A 35 -11.14 18.71 -4.39
CA LYS A 35 -11.05 20.06 -3.83
C LYS A 35 -11.82 20.17 -2.53
N GLY A 36 -11.15 20.67 -1.48
CA GLY A 36 -11.77 20.94 -0.18
C GLY A 36 -11.82 19.75 0.78
N HIS A 37 -11.41 18.55 0.36
CA HIS A 37 -11.24 17.41 1.28
C HIS A 37 -10.12 17.64 2.31
N TYR A 38 -9.10 18.42 1.96
CA TYR A 38 -8.03 18.81 2.87
C TYR A 38 -7.53 20.22 2.55
N LYS A 39 -8.07 21.21 3.26
CA LYS A 39 -7.60 22.60 3.18
C LYS A 39 -6.45 22.78 4.15
N ILE A 40 -5.26 23.08 3.63
CA ILE A 40 -4.07 23.26 4.47
C ILE A 40 -4.19 24.58 5.25
N ASP A 41 -4.05 24.49 6.57
CA ASP A 41 -3.82 25.64 7.44
C ASP A 41 -2.31 25.89 7.53
N TRP A 42 -1.80 26.84 6.74
CA TRP A 42 -0.37 27.18 6.71
C TRP A 42 0.15 27.75 8.04
N ASN A 43 -0.71 28.39 8.84
CA ASN A 43 -0.33 28.85 10.17
C ASN A 43 -0.14 27.67 11.13
N LYS A 44 -1.02 26.66 11.04
CA LYS A 44 -0.85 25.41 11.80
C LYS A 44 0.34 24.60 11.30
N TYR A 45 0.51 24.47 9.98
CA TYR A 45 1.63 23.75 9.34
C TYR A 45 3.00 24.22 9.82
N THR A 46 3.19 25.53 9.99
CA THR A 46 4.46 26.09 10.47
C THR A 46 4.72 25.85 11.95
N LYS A 47 3.68 25.67 12.77
CA LYS A 47 3.78 25.62 14.24
C LYS A 47 3.63 24.21 14.82
N ASP A 48 2.89 23.34 14.15
CA ASP A 48 2.50 22.01 14.63
C ASP A 48 3.25 20.93 13.83
N ALA A 49 4.12 20.19 14.52
CA ALA A 49 4.94 19.15 13.91
C ALA A 49 4.13 17.95 13.39
N GLU A 50 3.06 17.56 14.10
CA GLU A 50 2.23 16.43 13.71
C GLU A 50 1.36 16.80 12.50
N TYR A 51 0.77 18.01 12.50
CA TYR A 51 0.00 18.50 11.36
C TYR A 51 0.88 18.66 10.11
N ARG A 52 2.14 19.08 10.29
CA ARG A 52 3.12 19.13 9.21
C ARG A 52 3.48 17.74 8.68
N GLU A 53 3.72 16.75 9.55
CA GLU A 53 3.94 15.35 9.14
C GLU A 53 2.77 14.82 8.32
N GLN A 54 1.54 15.03 8.80
CA GLN A 54 0.31 14.63 8.09
C GLN A 54 0.19 15.32 6.72
N THR A 55 0.36 16.64 6.67
CA THR A 55 0.27 17.41 5.42
C THR A 55 1.28 16.92 4.39
N ASN A 56 2.52 16.72 4.81
CA ASN A 56 3.57 16.21 3.95
C ASN A 56 3.21 14.81 3.45
N TYR A 57 2.79 13.93 4.36
CA TYR A 57 2.39 12.58 4.01
C TYR A 57 1.29 12.55 2.95
N TYR A 58 0.22 13.34 3.11
CA TYR A 58 -0.85 13.45 2.10
C TYR A 58 -0.38 14.02 0.78
N PHE A 59 0.49 15.03 0.80
CA PHE A 59 1.08 15.58 -0.43
C PHE A 59 1.88 14.51 -1.20
N TYR A 60 2.72 13.75 -0.51
CA TYR A 60 3.52 12.71 -1.17
C TYR A 60 2.65 11.58 -1.70
N GLN A 61 1.68 11.11 -0.93
CA GLN A 61 0.69 10.15 -1.40
C GLN A 61 0.00 10.66 -2.67
N ALA A 62 -0.45 11.92 -2.68
CA ALA A 62 -1.07 12.54 -3.85
C ALA A 62 -0.16 12.65 -5.08
N LYS A 63 1.14 12.92 -4.87
CA LYS A 63 2.13 13.13 -5.92
C LYS A 63 2.49 11.83 -6.67
N PHE A 64 2.61 10.72 -5.94
CA PHE A 64 2.97 9.42 -6.52
C PHE A 64 1.76 8.56 -6.92
N PHE A 65 0.55 9.00 -6.55
CA PHE A 65 -0.68 8.40 -7.01
C PHE A 65 -0.82 8.51 -8.53
N VAL A 66 -0.95 7.38 -9.22
CA VAL A 66 -1.05 7.35 -10.68
C VAL A 66 -2.50 7.53 -11.12
N LYS A 67 -2.80 8.67 -11.75
CA LYS A 67 -4.01 8.85 -12.56
C LYS A 67 -3.73 8.40 -13.99
N VAL A 68 -4.32 7.27 -14.39
CA VAL A 68 -4.13 6.66 -15.71
C VAL A 68 -5.02 7.33 -16.75
N LYS A 69 -4.44 7.72 -17.89
CA LYS A 69 -5.16 8.15 -19.10
C LYS A 69 -5.45 6.98 -20.02
N SER A 70 -4.44 6.13 -20.27
CA SER A 70 -4.57 4.91 -21.05
C SER A 70 -3.63 3.82 -20.53
N ILE A 71 -4.08 2.58 -20.67
CA ILE A 71 -3.21 1.40 -20.56
C ILE A 71 -2.74 1.10 -21.97
N ASP A 72 -1.44 1.24 -22.18
CA ASP A 72 -0.82 1.16 -23.50
C ASP A 72 -0.40 -0.29 -23.81
N LYS A 73 0.03 -1.04 -22.78
CA LYS A 73 0.42 -2.45 -22.90
C LYS A 73 0.17 -3.21 -21.60
N ILE A 74 -0.23 -4.47 -21.74
CA ILE A 74 -0.31 -5.45 -20.65
C ILE A 74 0.54 -6.66 -21.05
N ASP A 75 1.48 -7.04 -20.20
CA ASP A 75 2.36 -8.19 -20.40
C ASP A 75 2.50 -8.96 -19.09
N LYS A 76 3.11 -10.14 -19.13
CA LYS A 76 3.35 -10.96 -17.94
C LYS A 76 4.32 -10.24 -17.01
N GLY A 77 3.81 -9.78 -15.87
CA GLY A 77 4.60 -9.17 -14.80
C GLY A 77 4.86 -7.67 -14.98
N TYR A 78 4.35 -7.02 -16.02
CA TYR A 78 4.41 -5.55 -16.12
C TYR A 78 3.31 -4.97 -17.01
N ILE A 79 3.11 -3.67 -16.87
CA ILE A 79 2.24 -2.85 -17.71
C ILE A 79 2.96 -1.58 -18.15
N GLU A 80 2.52 -1.03 -19.28
CA GLU A 80 2.89 0.31 -19.73
C GLU A 80 1.63 1.16 -19.80
N ILE A 81 1.71 2.37 -19.30
CA ILE A 81 0.60 3.30 -19.22
C ILE A 81 1.01 4.68 -19.69
N THR A 82 0.03 5.47 -20.11
CA THR A 82 0.14 6.92 -20.20
C THR A 82 -0.67 7.54 -19.07
N LYS A 83 -0.03 8.41 -18.28
CA LYS A 83 -0.66 9.20 -17.22
C LYS A 83 -1.53 10.32 -17.78
N ASP A 84 -2.35 10.92 -16.92
CA ASP A 84 -3.14 12.12 -17.22
C ASP A 84 -2.28 13.33 -17.66
N ASP A 85 -1.06 13.45 -17.14
CA ASP A 85 -0.05 14.46 -17.54
C ASP A 85 0.68 14.11 -18.85
N GLY A 86 0.33 12.99 -19.50
CA GLY A 86 0.92 12.53 -20.75
C GLY A 86 2.24 11.78 -20.62
N LYS A 87 2.81 11.66 -19.40
CA LYS A 87 4.04 10.88 -19.19
C LYS A 87 3.74 9.39 -19.29
N LYS A 88 4.66 8.66 -19.92
CA LYS A 88 4.62 7.21 -19.99
C LYS A 88 5.34 6.59 -18.80
N LEU A 89 4.75 5.55 -18.22
CA LEU A 89 5.37 4.76 -17.15
C LEU A 89 5.34 3.28 -17.51
N LYS A 90 6.39 2.57 -17.08
CA LYS A 90 6.43 1.11 -17.02
C LYS A 90 6.35 0.71 -15.55
N LEU A 91 5.39 -0.12 -15.19
CA LEU A 91 5.14 -0.57 -13.82
C LEU A 91 5.20 -2.11 -13.77
N THR A 92 5.91 -2.66 -12.79
CA THR A 92 6.06 -4.10 -12.54
C THR A 92 4.96 -4.59 -11.60
N GLU A 93 4.40 -5.76 -11.88
CA GLU A 93 3.40 -6.41 -11.02
C GLU A 93 4.02 -6.89 -9.71
N ILE A 94 3.37 -6.56 -8.59
CA ILE A 94 3.73 -7.08 -7.27
C ILE A 94 3.00 -8.40 -7.03
N LYS A 95 3.71 -9.35 -6.42
CA LYS A 95 3.14 -10.67 -6.11
C LYS A 95 1.99 -10.53 -5.11
N ALA A 96 1.05 -11.45 -5.18
CA ALA A 96 -0.18 -11.30 -4.42
C ALA A 96 0.01 -11.51 -2.92
N GLU A 97 1.00 -12.32 -2.51
CA GLU A 97 1.40 -12.46 -1.12
C GLU A 97 1.97 -11.17 -0.53
N GLU A 98 2.48 -10.26 -1.36
CA GLU A 98 3.01 -8.95 -0.96
C GLU A 98 1.96 -7.83 -1.10
N ALA A 99 0.94 -8.01 -1.92
CA ALA A 99 -0.09 -7.01 -2.21
C ALA A 99 -1.42 -7.22 -1.45
N ILE A 100 -1.42 -8.04 -0.40
CA ILE A 100 -2.66 -8.48 0.26
C ILE A 100 -3.44 -7.34 0.95
N PHE A 101 -2.76 -6.28 1.41
CA PHE A 101 -3.42 -5.13 2.02
C PHE A 101 -4.17 -4.23 1.03
N HIS A 102 -3.89 -4.37 -0.28
CA HIS A 102 -4.71 -3.77 -1.33
C HIS A 102 -5.93 -4.63 -1.67
N ASN A 103 -6.09 -5.77 -1.02
CA ASN A 103 -7.11 -6.77 -1.26
C ASN A 103 -7.98 -6.96 -0.03
N VAL A 104 -8.39 -5.85 0.56
CA VAL A 104 -9.24 -5.81 1.74
C VAL A 104 -10.56 -5.10 1.46
N LYS A 105 -11.58 -5.44 2.24
CA LYS A 105 -12.84 -4.69 2.29
C LYS A 105 -13.45 -4.78 3.67
N LYS A 106 -14.25 -3.78 4.02
CA LYS A 106 -15.02 -3.77 5.27
C LYS A 106 -16.47 -4.11 4.97
N ILE A 107 -17.01 -5.14 5.63
CA ILE A 107 -18.42 -5.54 5.55
C ILE A 107 -18.98 -5.56 6.97
N ASN A 108 -20.02 -4.77 7.24
CA ASN A 108 -20.69 -4.70 8.54
C ASN A 108 -19.72 -4.48 9.71
N GLY A 109 -18.68 -3.66 9.52
CA GLY A 109 -17.68 -3.37 10.55
C GLY A 109 -16.53 -4.37 10.64
N GLU A 110 -16.62 -5.53 9.99
CA GLU A 110 -15.56 -6.54 9.97
C GLU A 110 -14.70 -6.46 8.70
N TRP A 111 -13.39 -6.64 8.86
CA TRP A 111 -12.43 -6.65 7.76
C TRP A 111 -12.37 -8.03 7.11
N TYR A 112 -12.36 -8.04 5.78
CA TYR A 112 -12.24 -9.23 4.96
C TYR A 112 -11.05 -9.11 4.01
N PHE A 113 -10.32 -10.20 3.83
CA PHE A 113 -9.20 -10.32 2.92
C PHE A 113 -9.60 -11.15 1.70
N ILE A 114 -9.21 -10.69 0.52
CA ILE A 114 -9.57 -11.27 -0.77
C ILE A 114 -8.38 -12.07 -1.32
N PHE A 115 -8.50 -13.39 -1.34
CA PHE A 115 -7.48 -14.30 -1.88
C PHE A 115 -7.83 -14.82 -3.28
N GLY A 116 -9.07 -14.63 -3.74
CA GLY A 116 -9.52 -15.16 -5.02
C GLY A 116 -8.77 -14.56 -6.21
N GLU A 117 -8.03 -15.38 -6.96
CA GLU A 117 -7.26 -14.94 -8.13
C GLU A 117 -8.07 -14.18 -9.19
N LYS A 118 -9.36 -14.52 -9.36
CA LYS A 118 -10.27 -13.87 -10.32
C LYS A 118 -10.95 -12.61 -9.78
N THR A 119 -10.82 -12.33 -8.48
CA THR A 119 -11.53 -11.25 -7.78
C THR A 119 -10.60 -10.26 -7.08
N ARG A 120 -9.33 -10.62 -6.90
CA ARG A 120 -8.33 -9.77 -6.27
C ARG A 120 -7.86 -8.69 -7.24
N TYR A 121 -7.55 -7.52 -6.70
CA TYR A 121 -6.85 -6.44 -7.38
C TYR A 121 -5.38 -6.80 -7.62
N LYS A 122 -4.83 -6.23 -8.69
CA LYS A 122 -3.42 -6.33 -9.04
C LYS A 122 -2.72 -5.00 -8.73
N LYS A 123 -1.59 -5.09 -8.04
CA LYS A 123 -0.73 -3.95 -7.73
C LYS A 123 0.42 -3.88 -8.72
N TYR A 124 0.68 -2.69 -9.23
CA TYR A 124 1.81 -2.40 -10.09
C TYR A 124 2.59 -1.20 -9.56
N VAL A 125 3.91 -1.27 -9.61
CA VAL A 125 4.81 -0.22 -9.09
C VAL A 125 6.04 0.00 -9.96
N ASN A 126 6.72 1.13 -9.81
CA ASN A 126 8.05 1.31 -10.41
C ASN A 126 9.11 1.74 -9.39
N GLU A 127 10.33 1.91 -9.88
CA GLU A 127 11.49 2.35 -9.09
C GLU A 127 11.41 3.80 -8.63
N ASP A 128 10.43 4.59 -9.10
CA ASP A 128 10.23 5.98 -8.65
C ASP A 128 9.13 6.10 -7.58
N GLY A 129 8.55 4.98 -7.15
CA GLY A 129 7.49 4.94 -6.15
C GLY A 129 6.07 5.19 -6.69
N TYR A 130 5.88 5.22 -8.01
CA TYR A 130 4.53 5.27 -8.59
C TYR A 130 3.80 3.95 -8.36
N GLU A 131 2.55 4.03 -7.91
CA GLU A 131 1.67 2.88 -7.66
C GLU A 131 0.41 2.96 -8.53
N LEU A 132 0.01 1.84 -9.10
CA LEU A 132 -1.27 1.65 -9.77
C LEU A 132 -1.94 0.35 -9.30
N ILE A 133 -3.21 0.46 -8.93
CA ILE A 133 -4.06 -0.68 -8.64
C ILE A 133 -5.05 -0.88 -9.78
N LEU A 134 -5.14 -2.12 -10.28
CA LEU A 134 -6.07 -2.51 -11.33
C LEU A 134 -7.04 -3.59 -10.82
N ASP A 135 -8.29 -3.51 -11.26
CA ASP A 135 -9.25 -4.59 -11.11
C ASP A 135 -8.96 -5.76 -12.07
N GLN A 136 -9.74 -6.82 -11.97
CA GLN A 136 -9.64 -8.01 -12.82
C GLN A 136 -9.84 -7.75 -14.33
N ASN A 137 -10.44 -6.61 -14.69
CA ASN A 137 -10.68 -6.17 -16.06
C ASN A 137 -9.66 -5.10 -16.51
N TYR A 138 -8.57 -4.91 -15.76
CA TYR A 138 -7.57 -3.87 -15.97
C TYR A 138 -8.14 -2.45 -15.91
N LYS A 139 -9.19 -2.21 -15.12
CA LYS A 139 -9.67 -0.85 -14.84
C LYS A 139 -8.93 -0.29 -13.63
N PRO A 140 -8.42 0.96 -13.71
CA PRO A 140 -7.83 1.64 -12.55
C PRO A 140 -8.80 1.74 -11.37
N VAL A 141 -8.31 1.41 -10.18
CA VAL A 141 -9.06 1.51 -8.92
C VAL A 141 -8.49 2.66 -8.11
N TYR A 142 -9.39 3.54 -7.61
CA TYR A 142 -9.03 4.74 -6.86
C TYR A 142 -9.72 4.81 -5.49
N ASP A 143 -10.30 3.71 -5.02
CA ASP A 143 -10.93 3.63 -3.71
C ASP A 143 -9.87 3.80 -2.60
N PRO A 144 -10.01 4.81 -1.71
CA PRO A 144 -9.07 5.07 -0.61
C PRO A 144 -8.82 3.88 0.31
N VAL A 145 -9.75 2.93 0.44
CA VAL A 145 -9.56 1.72 1.26
C VAL A 145 -8.58 0.74 0.60
N ILE A 146 -8.49 0.78 -0.72
CA ILE A 146 -7.75 -0.18 -1.55
C ILE A 146 -6.38 0.36 -1.98
N VAL A 147 -6.30 1.67 -2.26
CA VAL A 147 -5.07 2.30 -2.76
C VAL A 147 -4.13 2.73 -1.64
N GLY A 148 -2.85 2.95 -1.93
CA GLY A 148 -2.04 3.87 -1.12
C GLY A 148 -1.46 3.31 0.16
N THR A 149 -1.03 2.05 0.15
CA THR A 149 -0.39 1.46 1.33
C THR A 149 1.13 1.64 1.35
N TYR A 150 1.83 1.93 0.23
CA TYR A 150 3.31 1.93 0.19
C TYR A 150 3.96 2.83 -0.89
N ASN A 151 3.61 4.12 -0.96
CA ASN A 151 4.04 5.01 -2.05
C ASN A 151 5.39 5.73 -1.84
N PHE A 152 6.03 5.64 -0.68
CA PHE A 152 7.36 6.27 -0.50
C PHE A 152 8.49 5.33 -0.88
N HIS A 153 8.19 4.04 -1.11
CA HIS A 153 9.16 3.01 -1.42
C HIS A 153 9.42 2.91 -2.93
N THR A 154 10.64 3.26 -3.33
CA THR A 154 11.21 2.87 -4.61
C THR A 154 11.56 1.39 -4.54
N TYR A 155 10.92 0.53 -5.34
CA TYR A 155 11.20 -0.92 -5.37
C TYR A 155 12.55 -1.23 -6.06
N LYS A 156 13.66 -0.68 -5.53
CA LYS A 156 15.01 -1.10 -5.92
C LYS A 156 15.32 -2.37 -5.15
N SER A 157 15.81 -3.40 -5.85
CA SER A 157 16.07 -4.73 -5.26
C SER A 157 16.68 -4.66 -3.85
N ILE A 158 16.14 -5.44 -2.90
CA ILE A 158 16.63 -5.58 -1.51
C ILE A 158 18.16 -5.80 -1.46
N ALA A 159 18.74 -6.48 -2.45
CA ALA A 159 20.18 -6.69 -2.61
C ALA A 159 21.03 -5.40 -2.71
N LYS A 160 20.42 -4.24 -2.98
CA LYS A 160 21.13 -2.96 -3.18
C LYS A 160 20.93 -1.95 -2.05
N ASN A 161 19.95 -2.12 -1.15
CA ASN A 161 19.72 -1.12 -0.11
C ASN A 161 19.00 -1.66 1.15
N PRO A 162 19.71 -1.90 2.28
CA PRO A 162 19.08 -2.26 3.55
C PRO A 162 18.22 -1.15 4.17
N ILE A 163 18.38 0.12 3.76
CA ILE A 163 17.55 1.27 4.19
C ILE A 163 16.09 1.11 3.73
N ASP A 164 15.87 0.23 2.75
CA ASP A 164 14.61 0.04 2.06
C ASP A 164 13.53 -0.64 2.92
N PHE A 165 13.94 -1.57 3.80
CA PHE A 165 13.04 -2.20 4.78
C PHE A 165 12.63 -1.24 5.92
N ALA A 166 13.59 -0.47 6.44
CA ALA A 166 13.31 0.53 7.47
C ALA A 166 12.29 1.59 6.98
N SER A 167 12.36 1.89 5.70
CA SER A 167 11.44 2.84 5.07
C SER A 167 10.05 2.25 4.81
N HIS A 168 9.94 0.94 4.54
CA HIS A 168 8.63 0.26 4.49
C HIS A 168 7.92 0.30 5.85
N VAL A 169 8.64 0.08 6.95
CA VAL A 169 8.08 0.18 8.31
C VAL A 169 7.55 1.60 8.57
N LYS A 170 8.26 2.62 8.08
CA LYS A 170 7.84 4.01 8.17
C LYS A 170 6.53 4.26 7.42
N ASP A 171 6.40 3.74 6.21
CA ASP A 171 5.19 3.86 5.39
C ASP A 171 3.98 3.22 6.07
N VAL A 172 4.15 2.00 6.62
CA VAL A 172 3.10 1.34 7.43
C VAL A 172 2.66 2.24 8.58
N ASN A 173 3.62 2.85 9.31
CA ASN A 173 3.31 3.66 10.48
C ASN A 173 2.59 4.97 10.11
N LEU A 174 2.99 5.62 9.02
CA LEU A 174 2.31 6.80 8.51
C LEU A 174 0.90 6.46 8.01
N TRP A 175 0.73 5.34 7.31
CA TRP A 175 -0.57 4.84 6.91
C TRP A 175 -1.47 4.54 8.12
N LYS A 176 -0.95 3.86 9.15
CA LYS A 176 -1.68 3.63 10.41
C LYS A 176 -2.19 4.93 11.02
N LYS A 177 -1.32 5.94 11.13
CA LYS A 177 -1.67 7.26 11.67
C LYS A 177 -2.72 7.98 10.81
N TYR A 178 -2.44 8.15 9.52
CA TYR A 178 -3.10 9.15 8.69
C TYR A 178 -4.02 8.57 7.60
N GLY A 179 -4.02 7.26 7.39
CA GLY A 179 -4.74 6.60 6.31
C GLY A 179 -4.04 6.75 4.96
N THR A 180 -4.78 6.52 3.88
CA THR A 180 -4.30 6.66 2.49
C THR A 180 -4.47 8.09 1.96
N GLY A 181 -5.20 8.92 2.69
CA GLY A 181 -5.48 10.31 2.37
C GLY A 181 -6.54 10.91 3.31
N PRO A 182 -6.86 12.19 3.12
CA PRO A 182 -7.90 12.88 3.89
C PRO A 182 -9.33 12.32 3.65
N ASN A 183 -9.51 11.54 2.59
CA ASN A 183 -10.77 10.88 2.24
C ASN A 183 -10.77 9.37 2.59
N ASP A 184 -9.77 8.89 3.32
CA ASP A 184 -9.76 7.52 3.83
C ASP A 184 -10.89 7.33 4.86
N PRO A 185 -11.85 6.43 4.62
CA PRO A 185 -12.99 6.23 5.51
C PRO A 185 -12.66 5.37 6.74
N THR A 186 -11.44 4.83 6.84
CA THR A 186 -11.03 3.95 7.94
C THR A 186 -10.65 4.73 9.19
N THR A 187 -10.84 4.12 10.36
CA THR A 187 -10.34 4.69 11.60
C THR A 187 -8.86 4.31 11.80
N ARG A 188 -8.17 5.03 12.68
CA ARG A 188 -6.82 4.63 13.09
C ARG A 188 -6.80 3.23 13.71
N GLU A 189 -7.80 2.90 14.52
CA GLU A 189 -7.96 1.59 15.14
C GLU A 189 -8.08 0.47 14.09
N ASP A 190 -8.87 0.70 13.03
CA ASP A 190 -8.96 -0.25 11.90
C ASP A 190 -7.58 -0.54 11.31
N ARG A 191 -6.82 0.52 11.03
CA ARG A 191 -5.50 0.43 10.39
C ARG A 191 -4.44 -0.16 11.31
N GLU A 192 -4.46 0.16 12.60
CA GLU A 192 -3.56 -0.45 13.57
C GLU A 192 -3.83 -1.95 13.72
N LYS A 193 -5.11 -2.36 13.64
CA LYS A 193 -5.53 -3.76 13.69
C LYS A 193 -5.06 -4.57 12.47
N ILE A 194 -5.34 -4.09 11.25
CA ILE A 194 -4.99 -4.86 10.04
C ILE A 194 -3.55 -4.62 9.58
N GLY A 195 -2.96 -3.48 9.89
CA GLY A 195 -1.60 -3.11 9.45
C GLY A 195 -0.47 -3.71 10.28
N ASP A 196 -0.73 -4.68 11.15
CA ASP A 196 0.33 -5.32 11.91
C ASP A 196 1.35 -5.98 10.98
N LEU A 197 2.62 -5.60 11.12
CA LEU A 197 3.71 -6.16 10.32
C LEU A 197 3.82 -7.68 10.54
N LYS A 198 3.57 -8.16 11.77
CA LYS A 198 3.57 -9.60 12.06
C LYS A 198 2.47 -10.30 11.29
N LEU A 199 1.27 -9.72 11.24
CA LEU A 199 0.18 -10.27 10.44
C LEU A 199 0.57 -10.35 8.96
N GLY A 200 1.14 -9.28 8.40
CA GLY A 200 1.60 -9.24 7.01
C GLY A 200 2.59 -10.37 6.69
N LEU A 201 3.60 -10.56 7.54
CA LEU A 201 4.59 -11.63 7.39
C LEU A 201 3.95 -13.03 7.48
N ARG A 202 3.08 -13.25 8.47
CA ARG A 202 2.37 -14.53 8.64
C ARG A 202 1.51 -14.88 7.41
N ILE A 203 0.82 -13.88 6.85
CA ILE A 203 0.04 -14.04 5.62
C ILE A 203 0.95 -14.36 4.44
N GLN A 204 2.05 -13.63 4.27
CA GLN A 204 3.00 -13.85 3.18
C GLN A 204 3.58 -15.27 3.21
N ASP A 205 4.06 -15.70 4.38
CA ASP A 205 4.68 -17.01 4.59
C ASP A 205 3.70 -18.18 4.41
N SER A 206 2.40 -17.93 4.58
CA SER A 206 1.34 -18.95 4.53
C SER A 206 0.35 -18.73 3.39
N TYR A 207 0.67 -17.85 2.43
CA TYR A 207 -0.27 -17.40 1.41
C TYR A 207 -0.86 -18.56 0.59
N ASN A 208 0.00 -19.47 0.16
CA ASN A 208 -0.39 -20.62 -0.66
C ASN A 208 -1.27 -21.60 0.13
N GLU A 209 -0.96 -21.85 1.40
CA GLU A 209 -1.73 -22.71 2.29
C GLU A 209 -3.10 -22.11 2.58
N ILE A 210 -3.17 -20.79 2.84
CA ILE A 210 -4.44 -20.05 3.00
C ILE A 210 -5.27 -20.18 1.73
N ALA A 211 -4.69 -19.85 0.57
CA ALA A 211 -5.38 -19.91 -0.71
C ALA A 211 -5.88 -21.34 -1.01
N LYS A 212 -5.09 -22.37 -0.71
CA LYS A 212 -5.46 -23.78 -0.88
C LYS A 212 -6.62 -24.17 0.05
N LYS A 213 -6.56 -23.82 1.34
CA LYS A 213 -7.64 -24.09 2.31
C LYS A 213 -8.93 -23.35 1.95
N LEU A 214 -8.86 -22.10 1.49
CA LEU A 214 -10.03 -21.36 1.02
C LEU A 214 -10.61 -21.99 -0.26
N ASN A 215 -9.77 -22.38 -1.20
CA ASN A 215 -10.20 -23.03 -2.44
C ASN A 215 -10.90 -24.37 -2.19
N SER A 216 -10.41 -25.21 -1.26
CA SER A 216 -11.08 -26.46 -0.91
C SER A 216 -12.45 -26.23 -0.26
N GLN A 217 -12.62 -25.11 0.44
CA GLN A 217 -13.90 -24.65 0.99
C GLN A 217 -14.78 -23.92 -0.03
N LYS A 218 -14.35 -23.78 -1.30
CA LYS A 218 -15.01 -22.96 -2.34
C LYS A 218 -15.19 -21.48 -1.94
N ARG A 219 -14.33 -20.97 -1.05
CA ARG A 219 -14.31 -19.58 -0.57
C ARG A 219 -13.19 -18.81 -1.26
N LYS A 220 -13.37 -17.49 -1.35
CA LYS A 220 -12.40 -16.56 -1.98
C LYS A 220 -12.06 -15.36 -1.10
N ILE A 221 -12.84 -15.18 -0.03
CA ILE A 221 -12.68 -14.15 0.97
C ILE A 221 -12.74 -14.80 2.35
N ILE A 222 -12.02 -14.21 3.30
CA ILE A 222 -11.95 -14.67 4.68
C ILE A 222 -12.02 -13.45 5.59
N SER A 223 -12.76 -13.53 6.70
CA SER A 223 -12.76 -12.45 7.66
C SER A 223 -11.42 -12.38 8.40
N TYR A 224 -11.08 -11.23 8.98
CA TYR A 224 -9.87 -11.08 9.80
C TYR A 224 -9.84 -12.08 10.96
N SER A 225 -10.98 -12.29 11.62
CA SER A 225 -11.11 -13.20 12.76
C SER A 225 -10.87 -14.66 12.36
N GLU A 226 -11.39 -15.08 11.21
CA GLU A 226 -11.15 -16.42 10.65
C GLU A 226 -9.72 -16.58 10.13
N LEU A 227 -9.15 -15.53 9.52
CA LEU A 227 -7.79 -15.54 9.00
C LEU A 227 -6.76 -15.78 10.10
N GLN A 228 -6.93 -15.15 11.26
CA GLN A 228 -6.06 -15.39 12.41
C GLN A 228 -6.07 -16.86 12.85
N LYS A 229 -7.26 -17.46 12.97
CA LYS A 229 -7.39 -18.88 13.32
C LYS A 229 -6.72 -19.79 12.28
N MET A 230 -6.95 -19.50 11.00
CA MET A 230 -6.34 -20.27 9.91
C MET A 230 -4.81 -20.17 9.90
N LEU A 231 -4.26 -19.00 10.22
CA LEU A 231 -2.82 -18.81 10.37
C LEU A 231 -2.27 -19.64 11.53
N ASP A 232 -2.93 -19.64 12.69
CA ASP A 232 -2.53 -20.43 13.86
C ASP A 232 -2.53 -21.94 13.54
N GLU A 233 -3.54 -22.42 12.80
CA GLU A 233 -3.63 -23.80 12.32
C GLU A 233 -2.47 -24.15 11.38
N ILE A 234 -2.21 -23.31 10.37
CA ILE A 234 -1.14 -23.54 9.40
C ILE A 234 0.23 -23.55 10.08
N GLU A 235 0.48 -22.63 11.02
CA GLU A 235 1.73 -22.59 11.78
C GLU A 235 1.92 -23.86 12.62
N THR A 236 0.85 -24.33 13.27
CA THR A 236 0.87 -25.59 14.02
C THR A 236 1.16 -26.79 13.10
N GLU A 237 0.51 -26.87 11.93
CA GLU A 237 0.75 -27.90 10.92
C GLU A 237 2.21 -27.89 10.42
N LYS A 238 2.78 -26.70 10.19
CA LYS A 238 4.18 -26.52 9.78
C LYS A 238 5.16 -27.01 10.85
N VAL A 239 4.90 -26.72 12.13
CA VAL A 239 5.73 -27.20 13.24
C VAL A 239 5.67 -28.72 13.35
N LEU A 240 4.46 -29.30 13.34
CA LEU A 240 4.28 -30.76 13.44
C LEU A 240 4.97 -31.51 12.30
N LYS A 241 4.94 -30.96 11.07
CA LYS A 241 5.63 -31.55 9.92
C LYS A 241 7.16 -31.58 10.14
N LYS A 242 7.75 -30.50 10.65
CA LYS A 242 9.18 -30.44 10.95
C LYS A 242 9.60 -31.42 12.05
N VAL A 243 8.77 -31.61 13.09
CA VAL A 243 9.05 -32.57 14.16
C VAL A 243 9.09 -34.00 13.60
N LYS A 244 8.11 -34.38 12.78
CA LYS A 244 8.08 -35.70 12.14
C LYS A 244 9.28 -35.95 11.22
N GLU A 245 9.66 -34.93 10.44
CA GLU A 245 10.85 -35.02 9.58
C GLU A 245 12.13 -35.25 10.41
N ILE A 246 12.23 -34.69 11.62
CA ILE A 246 13.39 -34.91 12.51
C ILE A 246 13.37 -36.31 13.14
N GLU A 247 12.20 -36.85 13.49
CA GLU A 247 12.06 -38.20 14.07
C GLU A 247 12.35 -39.33 13.07
N GLU A 248 12.33 -39.03 11.76
CA GLU A 248 12.62 -39.97 10.68
C GLU A 248 14.12 -40.04 10.29
N TYR A 249 14.99 -39.22 10.91
CA TYR A 249 16.47 -39.23 10.76
C TYR A 249 17.18 -39.81 11.98
#